data_AF-A0A6L8BE23-F1
#
_entry.id   AF-A0A6L8BE23-F1
#
_cell.length_a   1.000
_cell.length_b   1.000
_cell.length_c   1.000
_cell.angle_alpha   90.00
_cell.angle_beta   90.00
_cell.angle_gamma   90.00
#
_symmetry.space_group_name_H-M   'P 1'
#
loop_
_entity.id
_entity.type
_entity.pdbx_description
1 polymer ?
#
loop_
_entity_poly.entity_id
_entity_poly.type
_entity_poly.pdbx_seq_one_letter_code
_entity_poly.pdbx_strand_id
1 'polypeptide(L)'
;MSTPITSRESRHWLSHINRLRSDEALEIGSIRIQPFPVPHDAREPAQFSFRAGGRKLGVLTDTGFITPHIRMQLQDCDAIAVEFNHDLDSLRQGSYPAHVKERIASSLGHLSNDQAAQLMADVEHPGLQWIAALHLSGKNNTPGLVRETLARSLPRECPLHIAAQDQPTGWIPID
;
A
#
# COMPACT_ATOMS: atom_id res chain seq x y z
N MET A 1 25.89 -2.48 17.83
CA MET A 1 26.34 -2.67 16.43
C MET A 1 25.51 -3.79 15.85
N SER A 2 24.47 -3.46 15.09
CA SER A 2 23.51 -4.42 14.57
C SER A 2 23.98 -4.90 13.20
N THR A 3 24.39 -6.16 13.13
CA THR A 3 24.79 -6.82 11.89
C THR A 3 23.58 -6.94 10.97
N PRO A 4 23.70 -6.62 9.66
CA PRO A 4 22.60 -6.82 8.73
C PRO A 4 22.37 -8.33 8.56
N ILE A 5 21.18 -8.80 8.93
CA ILE A 5 20.75 -10.18 8.66
C ILE A 5 20.56 -10.29 7.15
N THR A 6 21.58 -10.80 6.46
CA THR A 6 21.40 -11.30 5.10
C THR A 6 20.70 -12.65 5.18
N SER A 7 19.75 -12.90 4.27
CA SER A 7 18.83 -14.06 4.22
C SER A 7 19.47 -15.44 4.15
N ARG A 8 20.80 -15.54 4.21
CA ARG A 8 21.56 -16.78 4.09
C ARG A 8 21.86 -17.45 5.42
N GLU A 9 21.96 -16.69 6.52
CA GLU A 9 22.36 -17.24 7.83
C GLU A 9 21.18 -17.63 8.72
N SER A 10 19.96 -17.16 8.47
CA SER A 10 18.79 -17.39 9.36
C SER A 10 18.03 -18.72 9.16
N ARG A 11 18.58 -19.68 8.42
CA ARG A 11 17.83 -20.88 7.96
C ARG A 11 17.61 -21.98 9.01
N HIS A 12 18.25 -21.93 10.17
CA HIS A 12 18.24 -23.07 11.12
C HIS A 12 17.12 -23.05 12.17
N TRP A 13 16.37 -21.95 12.33
CA TRP A 13 15.23 -21.88 13.29
C TRP A 13 13.86 -21.78 12.60
N LEU A 14 13.82 -21.56 11.28
CA LEU A 14 12.60 -21.62 10.49
C LEU A 14 12.30 -23.07 10.11
N SER A 15 11.47 -23.74 10.91
CA SER A 15 11.09 -25.14 10.67
C SER A 15 10.10 -25.30 9.51
N HIS A 16 9.40 -24.23 9.13
CA HIS A 16 8.38 -24.25 8.08
C HIS A 16 8.50 -22.99 7.21
N ILE A 17 8.93 -23.18 5.96
CA ILE A 17 9.02 -22.12 4.96
C ILE A 17 8.04 -22.46 3.85
N ASN A 18 6.98 -21.65 3.73
CA ASN A 18 6.09 -21.70 2.58
C ASN A 18 6.56 -20.66 1.57
N ARG A 19 6.89 -21.11 0.36
CA ARG A 19 7.23 -20.21 -0.75
C ARG A 19 5.92 -19.79 -1.43
N LEU A 20 5.77 -18.49 -1.63
CA LEU A 20 4.66 -17.91 -2.39
C LEU A 20 5.14 -17.53 -3.78
N ARG A 21 4.25 -17.64 -4.75
CA ARG A 21 4.43 -17.08 -6.09
C ARG A 21 3.40 -15.98 -6.29
N SER A 22 3.81 -14.88 -6.93
CA SER A 22 2.97 -13.69 -7.10
C SER A 22 1.72 -13.92 -7.97
N ASP A 23 1.62 -15.06 -8.64
CA ASP A 23 0.52 -15.48 -9.51
C ASP A 23 -0.37 -16.59 -8.90
N GLU A 24 -0.01 -17.13 -7.73
CA GLU A 24 -0.72 -18.25 -7.11
C GLU A 24 -1.35 -17.86 -5.76
N ALA A 25 -2.67 -18.03 -5.66
CA ALA A 25 -3.37 -17.88 -4.40
C ALA A 25 -2.99 -18.98 -3.41
N LEU A 26 -2.99 -18.65 -2.13
CA LEU A 26 -2.79 -19.59 -1.04
C LEU A 26 -3.83 -19.40 0.06
N GLU A 27 -3.99 -20.41 0.90
CA GLU A 27 -4.91 -20.38 2.04
C GLU A 27 -4.15 -20.58 3.34
N ILE A 28 -4.45 -19.74 4.33
CA ILE A 28 -3.97 -19.89 5.71
C ILE A 28 -5.19 -19.87 6.61
N GLY A 29 -5.57 -21.04 7.13
CA GLY A 29 -6.83 -21.19 7.86
C GLY A 29 -8.03 -20.83 6.97
N SER A 30 -8.86 -19.89 7.42
CA SER A 30 -10.02 -19.38 6.68
C SER A 30 -9.72 -18.18 5.77
N ILE A 31 -8.45 -17.80 5.65
CA ILE A 31 -8.03 -16.62 4.88
C ILE A 31 -7.45 -17.09 3.55
N ARG A 32 -8.10 -16.67 2.46
CA ARG A 32 -7.54 -16.78 1.12
C ARG A 32 -6.70 -15.54 0.83
N ILE A 33 -5.44 -15.76 0.45
CA ILE A 33 -4.46 -14.73 0.15
C ILE A 33 -4.20 -14.79 -1.36
N GLN A 34 -4.33 -13.66 -2.04
CA GLN A 34 -4.00 -13.49 -3.44
C GLN A 34 -2.84 -12.49 -3.55
N PRO A 35 -1.60 -12.99 -3.71
CA PRO A 35 -0.49 -12.16 -4.15
C PRO A 35 -0.75 -11.57 -5.53
N PHE A 36 -0.19 -10.40 -5.81
CA PHE A 36 -0.14 -9.83 -7.15
C PHE A 36 1.14 -9.01 -7.35
N PRO A 37 1.74 -9.06 -8.56
CA PRO A 37 2.96 -8.30 -8.85
C PRO A 37 2.68 -6.80 -8.94
N VAL A 38 3.65 -5.99 -8.50
CA VAL A 38 3.61 -4.53 -8.62
C VAL A 38 4.91 -3.98 -9.22
N PRO A 39 4.90 -2.81 -9.86
CA PRO A 39 6.14 -2.14 -10.28
C PRO A 39 6.88 -1.53 -9.07
N HIS A 40 8.02 -2.10 -8.69
CA HIS A 40 8.90 -1.55 -7.66
C HIS A 40 10.34 -2.02 -7.86
N ASP A 41 11.32 -1.26 -7.34
CA ASP A 41 12.75 -1.55 -7.42
C ASP A 41 13.20 -2.69 -6.47
N ALA A 42 12.51 -3.84 -6.55
CA ALA A 42 12.80 -5.05 -5.79
C ALA A 42 12.76 -6.31 -6.67
N ARG A 43 13.34 -7.41 -6.19
CA ARG A 43 13.21 -8.72 -6.85
C ARG A 43 11.84 -9.31 -6.49
N GLU A 44 10.94 -9.35 -7.47
CA GLU A 44 9.57 -9.88 -7.37
C GLU A 44 8.71 -9.21 -6.27
N PRO A 45 8.53 -7.87 -6.30
CA PRO A 45 7.63 -7.21 -5.38
C PRO A 45 6.20 -7.71 -5.57
N ALA A 46 5.60 -8.13 -4.46
CA ALA A 46 4.23 -8.60 -4.42
C ALA A 46 3.46 -7.80 -3.37
N GLN A 47 2.24 -7.45 -3.74
CA GLN A 47 1.22 -6.92 -2.85
C GLN A 47 0.09 -7.94 -2.74
N PHE A 48 -0.87 -7.73 -1.85
CA PHE A 48 -1.79 -8.79 -1.46
C PHE A 48 -3.23 -8.30 -1.38
N SER A 49 -4.15 -9.15 -1.80
CA SER A 49 -5.54 -9.08 -1.34
C SER A 49 -5.87 -10.29 -0.50
N PHE A 50 -6.75 -10.09 0.47
CA PHE A 50 -7.16 -11.07 1.45
C PHE A 50 -8.68 -11.23 1.38
N ARG A 51 -9.15 -12.48 1.41
CA ARG A 51 -10.57 -12.79 1.52
C ARG A 51 -10.83 -13.69 2.72
N ALA A 52 -11.77 -13.29 3.57
CA ALA A 52 -12.21 -14.06 4.73
C ALA A 52 -13.63 -13.63 5.12
N GLY A 53 -14.48 -14.56 5.54
CA GLY A 53 -15.83 -14.24 6.02
C GLY A 53 -16.71 -13.51 5.01
N GLY A 54 -16.50 -13.74 3.70
CA GLY A 54 -17.22 -13.02 2.63
C GLY A 54 -16.70 -11.61 2.34
N ARG A 55 -15.69 -11.14 3.07
CA ARG A 55 -15.08 -9.81 2.92
C ARG A 55 -13.76 -9.85 2.18
N LYS A 56 -13.38 -8.70 1.61
CA LYS A 56 -12.12 -8.51 0.88
C LYS A 56 -11.37 -7.27 1.39
N LEU A 57 -10.09 -7.48 1.75
CA LEU A 57 -9.13 -6.42 2.07
C LEU A 57 -8.06 -6.36 0.99
N GLY A 58 -7.84 -5.18 0.41
CA GLY A 58 -6.71 -4.91 -0.48
C GLY A 58 -5.58 -4.20 0.27
N VAL A 59 -4.34 -4.61 0.05
CA VAL A 59 -3.14 -3.93 0.56
C VAL A 59 -2.25 -3.58 -0.62
N LEU A 60 -1.86 -2.31 -0.73
CA LEU A 60 -0.98 -1.82 -1.78
C LEU A 60 0.00 -0.78 -1.23
N THR A 61 1.23 -1.19 -0.98
CA THR A 61 2.34 -0.28 -0.64
C THR A 61 3.48 -0.39 -1.64
N ASP A 62 4.47 0.49 -1.52
CA ASP A 62 5.76 0.40 -2.20
C ASP A 62 5.62 0.07 -3.69
N THR A 63 4.91 0.94 -4.41
CA THR A 63 4.74 0.86 -5.87
C THR A 63 4.84 2.26 -6.47
N GLY A 64 5.56 2.41 -7.58
CA GLY A 64 5.67 3.70 -8.27
C GLY A 64 4.63 3.89 -9.39
N PHE A 65 3.89 2.83 -9.73
CA PHE A 65 2.99 2.85 -10.88
C PHE A 65 1.76 1.96 -10.70
N ILE A 66 0.61 2.49 -11.10
CA ILE A 66 -0.67 1.78 -11.05
C ILE A 66 -0.92 1.10 -12.39
N THR A 67 -0.92 -0.24 -12.37
CA THR A 67 -1.26 -1.06 -13.53
C THR A 67 -2.75 -1.39 -13.57
N PRO A 68 -3.30 -1.79 -14.73
CA PRO A 68 -4.66 -2.34 -14.81
C PRO A 68 -4.87 -3.55 -13.90
N HIS A 69 -3.83 -4.38 -13.72
CA HIS A 69 -3.88 -5.52 -12.80
C HIS A 69 -4.06 -5.08 -11.34
N ILE A 70 -3.34 -4.04 -10.90
CA ILE A 70 -3.52 -3.47 -9.55
C ILE A 70 -4.96 -3.01 -9.33
N ARG A 71 -5.53 -2.26 -10.30
CA ARG A 71 -6.93 -1.81 -10.23
C ARG A 71 -7.90 -2.98 -10.10
N MET A 72 -7.75 -4.00 -10.94
CA MET A 72 -8.56 -5.23 -10.88
C MET A 72 -8.46 -5.93 -9.52
N GLN A 73 -7.25 -6.00 -8.93
CA GLN A 73 -7.05 -6.65 -7.64
C GLN A 73 -7.67 -5.87 -6.48
N LEU A 74 -7.82 -4.55 -6.61
CA LEU A 74 -8.45 -3.68 -5.60
C LEU A 74 -9.95 -3.45 -5.81
N GLN A 75 -10.49 -3.86 -6.96
CA GLN A 75 -11.92 -3.80 -7.23
C GLN A 75 -12.72 -4.65 -6.22
N ASP A 76 -13.91 -4.18 -5.84
CA ASP A 76 -14.83 -4.86 -4.91
C ASP A 76 -14.21 -5.19 -3.54
N CYS A 77 -13.19 -4.43 -3.12
CA CYS A 77 -12.69 -4.48 -1.76
C CYS A 77 -13.69 -3.81 -0.81
N ASP A 78 -13.98 -4.46 0.33
CA ASP A 78 -14.69 -3.83 1.44
C ASP A 78 -13.78 -2.84 2.18
N ALA A 79 -12.46 -3.03 2.08
CA ALA A 79 -11.47 -2.18 2.72
C ALA A 79 -10.17 -2.14 1.92
N ILE A 80 -9.49 -0.99 1.92
CA ILE A 80 -8.23 -0.83 1.21
C ILE A 80 -7.21 -0.12 2.10
N ALA A 81 -6.03 -0.72 2.26
CA ALA A 81 -4.87 -0.08 2.85
C ALA A 81 -3.86 0.23 1.74
N VAL A 82 -3.56 1.52 1.52
CA VAL A 82 -2.78 1.97 0.37
C VAL A 82 -1.75 3.02 0.78
N GLU A 83 -0.61 3.00 0.11
CA GLU A 83 0.44 4.00 0.28
C GLU A 83 0.00 5.39 -0.19
N PHE A 84 0.23 6.40 0.66
CA PHE A 84 0.20 7.82 0.35
C PHE A 84 1.57 8.40 0.68
N ASN A 85 2.57 8.20 -0.19
CA ASN A 85 3.95 8.44 0.21
C ASN A 85 4.29 9.93 0.29
N HIS A 86 3.98 10.70 -0.75
CA HIS A 86 4.41 12.09 -0.84
C HIS A 86 3.39 12.99 -1.52
N ASP A 87 3.35 14.23 -1.08
CA ASP A 87 2.78 15.34 -1.83
C ASP A 87 3.81 15.84 -2.85
N LEU A 88 3.37 16.13 -4.09
CA LEU A 88 4.26 16.47 -5.19
C LEU A 88 5.01 17.79 -4.95
N ASP A 89 4.32 18.80 -4.42
CA ASP A 89 4.91 20.11 -4.19
C ASP A 89 5.84 20.09 -2.98
N SER A 90 5.45 19.38 -1.92
CA SER A 90 6.30 19.12 -0.76
C SER A 90 7.59 18.38 -1.17
N LEU A 91 7.50 17.36 -2.03
CA LEU A 91 8.68 16.64 -2.55
C LEU A 91 9.58 17.56 -3.39
N ARG A 92 9.00 18.40 -4.25
CA ARG A 92 9.75 19.35 -5.10
C ARG A 92 10.51 20.37 -4.25
N GLN A 93 9.87 20.93 -3.24
CA GLN A 93 10.43 21.97 -2.37
C GLN A 93 11.31 21.41 -1.25
N GLY A 94 11.18 20.12 -0.94
CA GLY A 94 11.88 19.45 0.16
C GLY A 94 13.40 19.44 0.03
N SER A 95 14.09 19.09 1.12
CA SER A 95 15.55 19.17 1.23
C SER A 95 16.31 18.01 0.58
N TYR A 96 15.62 17.06 -0.04
CA TYR A 96 16.28 15.94 -0.69
C TYR A 96 17.13 16.38 -1.90
N PRO A 97 18.28 15.72 -2.16
CA PRO A 97 19.00 15.89 -3.41
C PRO A 97 18.12 15.56 -4.62
N ALA A 98 18.38 16.21 -5.77
CA ALA A 98 17.57 16.04 -6.98
C ALA A 98 17.37 14.58 -7.39
N HIS A 99 18.44 13.78 -7.40
CA HIS A 99 18.37 12.35 -7.75
C HIS A 99 17.47 11.53 -6.80
N VAL A 100 17.36 11.91 -5.52
CA VAL A 100 16.46 11.23 -4.57
C VAL A 100 15.02 11.58 -4.89
N LYS A 101 14.73 12.86 -5.20
CA LYS A 101 13.39 13.31 -5.60
C LYS A 101 12.95 12.62 -6.88
N GLU A 102 13.83 12.55 -7.88
CA GLU A 102 13.58 11.86 -9.15
C GLU A 102 13.27 10.38 -8.95
N ARG A 103 14.05 9.68 -8.11
CA ARG A 103 13.78 8.27 -7.79
C ARG A 103 12.42 8.08 -7.12
N ILE A 104 12.10 8.88 -6.10
CA ILE A 104 10.83 8.80 -5.37
C ILE A 104 9.65 9.00 -6.33
N ALA A 105 9.73 10.00 -7.21
CA ALA A 105 8.66 10.33 -8.17
C ALA A 105 8.64 9.44 -9.42
N SER A 106 9.56 8.48 -9.54
CA SER A 106 9.63 7.59 -10.72
C SER A 106 8.58 6.49 -10.69
N SER A 107 8.34 5.85 -11.83
CA SER A 107 7.42 4.71 -11.94
C SER A 107 7.84 3.47 -11.15
N LEU A 108 9.06 3.44 -10.61
CA LEU A 108 9.59 2.38 -9.75
C LEU A 108 9.80 2.83 -8.30
N GLY A 109 9.47 4.09 -7.99
CA GLY A 109 9.54 4.66 -6.65
C GLY A 109 8.27 4.44 -5.86
N HIS A 110 7.59 5.53 -5.52
CA HIS A 110 6.45 5.54 -4.62
C HIS A 110 5.27 6.33 -5.19
N LEU A 111 4.06 6.01 -4.75
CA LEU A 111 2.87 6.75 -5.18
C LEU A 111 2.84 8.14 -4.55
N SER A 112 2.55 9.14 -5.36
CA SER A 112 2.11 10.42 -4.84
C SER A 112 0.70 10.33 -4.25
N ASN A 113 0.34 11.30 -3.41
CA ASN A 113 -1.01 11.41 -2.88
C ASN A 113 -2.06 11.46 -3.99
N ASP A 114 -1.80 12.19 -5.07
CA ASP A 114 -2.73 12.31 -6.21
C ASP A 114 -2.92 10.98 -6.94
N GLN A 115 -1.83 10.21 -7.14
CA GLN A 115 -1.91 8.90 -7.78
C GLN A 115 -2.71 7.91 -6.93
N ALA A 116 -2.47 7.90 -5.62
CA ALA A 116 -3.19 7.06 -4.68
C ALA A 116 -4.67 7.46 -4.60
N ALA A 117 -4.98 8.75 -4.52
CA ALA A 117 -6.34 9.26 -4.47
C ALA A 117 -7.12 8.96 -5.76
N GLN A 118 -6.49 9.10 -6.93
CA GLN A 118 -7.11 8.73 -8.20
C GLN A 118 -7.43 7.22 -8.24
N LEU A 119 -6.49 6.37 -7.82
CA LEU A 119 -6.74 4.93 -7.73
C LEU A 119 -7.92 4.64 -6.79
N MET A 120 -8.00 5.29 -5.63
CA MET A 120 -9.12 5.10 -4.70
C MET A 120 -10.45 5.53 -5.32
N ALA A 121 -10.48 6.64 -6.05
CA ALA A 121 -11.68 7.08 -6.77
C ALA A 121 -12.11 6.08 -7.84
N ASP A 122 -11.15 5.46 -8.53
CA ASP A 122 -11.42 4.52 -9.62
C ASP A 122 -11.94 3.15 -9.15
N VAL A 123 -11.64 2.75 -7.92
CA VAL A 123 -12.11 1.48 -7.32
C VAL A 123 -13.19 1.68 -6.25
N GLU A 124 -13.63 2.93 -6.06
CA GLU A 124 -14.68 3.30 -5.14
C GLU A 124 -16.00 2.61 -5.54
N HIS A 125 -16.71 2.07 -4.56
CA HIS A 125 -18.06 1.53 -4.72
C HIS A 125 -18.82 1.58 -3.39
N PRO A 126 -20.16 1.50 -3.38
CA PRO A 126 -20.96 1.64 -2.15
C PRO A 126 -20.60 0.67 -1.00
N GLY A 127 -20.01 -0.49 -1.30
CA GLY A 127 -19.58 -1.47 -0.31
C GLY A 127 -18.20 -1.20 0.29
N LEU A 128 -17.42 -0.24 -0.22
CA LEU A 128 -16.15 0.16 0.38
C LEU A 128 -16.42 0.86 1.72
N GLN A 129 -15.93 0.27 2.80
CA GLN A 129 -16.22 0.68 4.17
C GLN A 129 -15.17 1.65 4.70
N TRP A 130 -13.91 1.46 4.34
CA TRP A 130 -12.83 2.36 4.76
C TRP A 130 -11.58 2.28 3.88
N ILE A 131 -10.82 3.37 3.94
CA ILE A 131 -9.47 3.49 3.38
C ILE A 131 -8.49 3.71 4.53
N ALA A 132 -7.36 3.00 4.51
CA ALA A 132 -6.22 3.22 5.39
C ALA A 132 -5.04 3.78 4.58
N ALA A 133 -4.65 5.02 4.86
CA ALA A 133 -3.46 5.64 4.27
C ALA A 133 -2.20 5.19 5.03
N LEU A 134 -1.31 4.52 4.32
CA LEU A 134 -0.07 3.94 4.83
C LEU A 134 1.17 4.65 4.24
N HIS A 135 2.33 4.39 4.84
CA HIS A 135 3.65 4.72 4.25
C HIS A 135 3.86 6.21 3.92
N LEU A 136 3.29 7.11 4.74
CA LEU A 136 3.48 8.55 4.59
C LEU A 136 4.94 8.95 4.84
N SER A 137 5.52 9.72 3.91
CA SER A 137 6.84 10.33 4.09
C SER A 137 6.78 11.40 5.18
N GLY A 138 7.55 11.22 6.26
CA GLY A 138 7.63 12.21 7.33
C GLY A 138 8.23 13.57 6.93
N LYS A 139 8.84 13.69 5.73
CA LYS A 139 9.40 14.95 5.23
C LYS A 139 8.57 15.61 4.12
N ASN A 140 7.91 14.81 3.29
CA ASN A 140 7.23 15.28 2.08
C ASN A 140 5.74 14.97 2.10
N ASN A 141 5.16 14.70 3.27
CA ASN A 141 3.74 14.48 3.40
C ASN A 141 3.26 14.87 4.80
N THR A 142 1.95 15.10 4.92
CA THR A 142 1.29 15.28 6.21
C THR A 142 -0.09 14.63 6.18
N PRO A 143 -0.65 14.24 7.33
CA PRO A 143 -2.02 13.74 7.40
C PRO A 143 -3.06 14.70 6.82
N GLY A 144 -2.84 16.02 6.94
CA GLY A 144 -3.72 17.05 6.37
C GLY A 144 -3.77 16.97 4.84
N LEU A 145 -2.61 16.90 4.19
CA LEU A 145 -2.52 16.79 2.74
C LEU A 145 -3.21 15.52 2.20
N VAL A 146 -3.07 14.39 2.90
CA VAL A 146 -3.76 13.15 2.54
C VAL A 146 -5.28 13.32 2.61
N ARG A 147 -5.80 13.92 3.69
CA ARG A 147 -7.24 14.19 3.87
C ARG A 147 -7.78 15.09 2.75
N GLU A 148 -7.08 16.19 2.49
CA GLU A 148 -7.48 17.14 1.44
C GLU A 148 -7.47 16.50 0.06
N THR A 149 -6.45 15.71 -0.26
CA THR A 149 -6.34 15.04 -1.55
C THR A 149 -7.47 14.04 -1.75
N LEU A 150 -7.74 13.19 -0.75
CA LEU A 150 -8.84 12.23 -0.81
C LEU A 150 -10.21 12.91 -0.91
N ALA A 151 -10.44 13.97 -0.13
CA ALA A 151 -11.70 14.72 -0.15
C ALA A 151 -11.98 15.37 -1.53
N ARG A 152 -10.94 15.74 -2.28
CA ARG A 152 -11.07 16.29 -3.64
C ARG A 152 -11.32 15.23 -4.71
N SER A 153 -10.79 14.02 -4.52
CA SER A 153 -10.81 12.97 -5.55
C SER A 153 -11.95 11.96 -5.39
N LEU A 154 -12.38 11.66 -4.18
CA LEU A 154 -13.39 10.63 -3.95
C LEU A 154 -14.79 11.12 -4.36
N PRO A 155 -15.59 10.27 -5.04
CA PRO A 155 -16.97 10.61 -5.39
C PRO A 155 -17.90 10.66 -4.17
N ARG A 156 -17.53 9.99 -3.07
CA ARG A 156 -18.23 10.04 -1.78
C ARG A 156 -17.23 10.03 -0.63
N GLU A 157 -17.63 10.59 0.51
CA GLU A 157 -16.85 10.44 1.73
C GLU A 157 -16.76 8.96 2.13
N CYS A 158 -15.55 8.53 2.45
CA CYS A 158 -15.24 7.19 2.93
C CYS A 158 -14.46 7.34 4.25
N PRO A 159 -14.80 6.57 5.30
CA PRO A 159 -14.01 6.53 6.52
C PRO A 159 -12.52 6.35 6.25
N LEU A 160 -11.71 7.27 6.77
CA LEU A 160 -10.28 7.34 6.53
C LEU A 160 -9.49 7.13 7.82
N HIS A 161 -8.62 6.11 7.80
CA HIS A 161 -7.62 5.86 8.82
C HIS A 161 -6.25 6.30 8.29
N ILE A 162 -5.50 7.08 9.06
CA ILE A 162 -4.13 7.46 8.68
C ILE A 162 -3.19 6.78 9.66
N ALA A 163 -2.34 5.89 9.14
CA ALA A 163 -1.39 5.17 9.97
C ALA A 163 -0.26 6.09 10.44
N ALA A 164 0.10 5.96 11.71
CA ALA A 164 1.30 6.57 12.26
C ALA A 164 2.54 5.80 11.81
N GLN A 165 3.69 6.48 11.74
CA GLN A 165 4.94 5.87 11.30
C GLN A 165 5.56 4.95 12.37
N ASP A 166 5.25 5.19 13.64
CA ASP A 166 5.89 4.59 14.81
C ASP A 166 4.90 3.86 15.74
N GLN A 167 3.60 3.83 15.38
CA GLN A 167 2.55 3.25 16.21
C GLN A 167 1.62 2.38 15.36
N PRO A 168 1.26 1.17 15.85
CA PRO A 168 0.28 0.34 15.18
C PRO A 168 -1.11 1.01 15.25
N THR A 169 -1.94 0.74 14.25
CA THR A 169 -3.36 1.06 14.36
C THR A 169 -4.02 0.21 15.44
N GLY A 170 -5.16 0.66 15.95
CA GLY A 170 -6.10 -0.24 16.61
C GLY A 170 -6.67 -1.26 15.62
N TRP A 171 -7.54 -2.14 16.13
CA TRP A 171 -8.35 -3.00 15.27
C TRP A 171 -9.36 -2.17 14.50
N ILE A 172 -9.40 -2.36 13.18
CA ILE A 172 -10.36 -1.72 12.28
C ILE A 172 -11.27 -2.83 11.74
N PRO A 173 -12.57 -2.84 12.11
CA PRO A 173 -13.49 -3.88 11.66
C PRO A 173 -13.83 -3.73 10.18
N ILE A 174 -14.21 -4.85 9.55
CA ILE A 174 -14.86 -4.87 8.24
C ILE A 174 -16.18 -5.60 8.47
N ASP A 175 -17.28 -4.86 8.46
CA ASP A 175 -18.62 -5.32 8.83
C ASP A 175 -19.32 -6.02 7.68
#